data_AF-A0A1E8CKG7-F1
#
_entry.id   AF-A0A1E8CKG7-F1
#
_cell.length_a   1.000
_cell.length_b   1.000
_cell.length_c   1.000
_cell.angle_alpha   90.00
_cell.angle_beta   90.00
_cell.angle_gamma   90.00
#
_symmetry.space_group_name_H-M   'P 1'
#
loop_
_entity.id
_entity.type
_entity.pdbx_description
1 polymer ?
#
loop_
_entity_poly.entity_id
_entity_poly.type
_entity_poly.pdbx_seq_one_letter_code
_entity_poly.pdbx_strand_id
1 'polypeptide(L)'
;MKKIIATAIIVFILAIAFANGVTPSYVVNAPGVATGIGAKLLCSSRFVSGLSPEQSFDDLVQYSSILQYLDVSYDDANQEVTTSLFGMATKTASYQPGLGCYTEHDGFDERSTADIQPMPVFNSRWPHGTRVETIDAQMQRTLDAMVAEDNNNGLDTRALLVVKDGDIVAESYAQGAGPDTPLLGWSMAKSLTSVMLGNLAYQDQLDVDEQLDFASWSEDKRADIRIRDLLTMTDGLDFSEQYNPGDDATAMLFTEPSASGYAIARPALHAPGTRFNYSSGTANILSRIYFNRTGGTLASSLAEYRAHIAGPLSFQHAVFEPDARGVLVGSSYLYASARDWARLGQMMLQGGVLNGQRIVSEDWVEQSTRPNNSGNHKAYGYQWWLNTGDAAPRWPDLPADAYAAQGNRQQSLTVIPSENVVIVRLGWTSGRYPANERFAEIVGALR
;
A
#
# COMPACT_ATOMS: atom_id res chain seq x y z
N MET A 1 -13.18 -30.73 38.94
CA MET A 1 -12.55 -29.52 39.53
C MET A 1 -11.67 -28.76 38.55
N LYS A 2 -10.56 -29.31 38.00
CA LYS A 2 -9.65 -28.57 37.09
C LYS A 2 -10.34 -27.94 35.85
N LYS A 3 -11.23 -28.68 35.17
CA LYS A 3 -11.99 -28.15 34.02
C LYS A 3 -12.94 -27.01 34.40
N ILE A 4 -13.61 -27.10 35.54
CA ILE A 4 -14.55 -26.07 36.03
C ILE A 4 -13.78 -24.78 36.39
N ILE A 5 -12.62 -24.92 37.02
CA ILE A 5 -11.75 -23.79 37.35
C ILE A 5 -11.21 -23.13 36.07
N ALA A 6 -10.78 -23.91 35.07
CA ALA A 6 -10.32 -23.39 33.78
C ALA A 6 -11.44 -22.64 33.03
N THR A 7 -12.65 -23.20 32.98
CA THR A 7 -13.80 -22.52 32.37
C THR A 7 -14.16 -21.23 33.12
N ALA A 8 -14.15 -21.23 34.44
CA ALA A 8 -14.43 -20.04 35.25
C ALA A 8 -13.39 -18.93 35.02
N ILE A 9 -12.10 -19.29 34.88
CA ILE A 9 -11.02 -18.34 34.57
C ILE A 9 -11.22 -17.76 33.16
N ILE A 10 -11.54 -18.57 32.16
CA ILE A 10 -11.78 -18.10 30.79
C ILE A 10 -12.97 -17.15 30.75
N VAL A 11 -14.08 -17.49 31.42
CA VAL A 11 -15.27 -16.62 31.50
C VAL A 11 -14.94 -15.31 32.20
N PHE A 12 -14.14 -15.33 33.27
CA PHE A 12 -13.72 -14.13 33.99
C PHE A 12 -12.82 -13.23 33.13
N ILE A 13 -11.86 -13.81 32.39
CA ILE A 13 -10.99 -13.08 31.46
C ILE A 13 -11.80 -12.45 30.32
N LEU A 14 -12.74 -13.20 29.73
CA LEU A 14 -13.61 -12.68 28.68
C LEU A 14 -14.53 -11.57 29.21
N ALA A 15 -15.05 -11.70 30.43
CA ALA A 15 -15.85 -10.65 31.05
C ALA A 15 -15.05 -9.36 31.26
N ILE A 16 -13.78 -9.46 31.67
CA ILE A 16 -12.86 -8.31 31.76
C ILE A 16 -12.57 -7.73 30.38
N ALA A 17 -12.27 -8.57 29.38
CA ALA A 17 -12.00 -8.11 28.02
C ALA A 17 -13.20 -7.34 27.43
N PHE A 18 -14.40 -7.88 27.59
CA PHE A 18 -15.64 -7.22 27.16
C PHE A 18 -15.91 -5.92 27.91
N ALA A 19 -15.62 -5.88 29.22
CA ALA A 19 -15.72 -4.64 30.00
C ALA A 19 -14.71 -3.56 29.55
N ASN A 20 -13.61 -3.95 28.89
CA ASN A 20 -12.61 -3.04 28.31
C ASN A 20 -12.81 -2.80 26.81
N GLY A 21 -13.99 -3.10 26.26
CA GLY A 21 -14.35 -2.76 24.88
C GLY A 21 -13.91 -3.77 23.81
N VAL A 22 -13.33 -4.92 24.19
CA VAL A 22 -13.12 -6.02 23.24
C VAL A 22 -14.49 -6.57 22.83
N THR A 23 -14.75 -6.72 21.54
CA THR A 23 -16.04 -7.25 21.07
C THR A 23 -15.99 -8.78 20.95
N PRO A 24 -17.13 -9.48 20.99
CA PRO A 24 -17.16 -10.91 20.65
C PRO A 24 -16.60 -11.19 19.25
N SER A 25 -16.84 -10.31 18.28
CA SER A 25 -16.28 -10.39 16.93
C SER A 25 -14.75 -10.35 16.95
N TYR A 26 -14.16 -9.47 17.75
CA TYR A 26 -12.71 -9.39 17.93
C TYR A 26 -12.13 -10.72 18.42
N VAL A 27 -12.73 -11.32 19.45
CA VAL A 27 -12.24 -12.58 20.04
C VAL A 27 -12.28 -13.73 19.03
N VAL A 28 -13.35 -13.80 18.22
CA VAL A 28 -13.52 -14.87 17.22
C VAL A 28 -12.55 -14.69 16.05
N ASN A 29 -12.35 -13.45 15.57
CA ASN A 29 -11.56 -13.19 14.37
C ASN A 29 -10.05 -13.03 14.67
N ALA A 30 -9.66 -12.70 15.90
CA ALA A 30 -8.27 -12.42 16.27
C ALA A 30 -7.29 -13.54 15.91
N PRO A 31 -7.55 -14.84 16.15
CA PRO A 31 -6.61 -15.89 15.77
C PRO A 31 -6.38 -16.00 14.26
N GLY A 32 -7.43 -15.86 13.46
CA GLY A 32 -7.33 -15.89 11.99
C GLY A 32 -6.57 -14.70 11.44
N VAL A 33 -6.88 -13.49 11.93
CA VAL A 33 -6.17 -12.26 11.55
C VAL A 33 -4.70 -12.32 11.98
N ALA A 34 -4.42 -12.75 13.22
CA ALA A 34 -3.06 -12.84 13.76
C ALA A 34 -2.15 -13.79 12.97
N THR A 35 -2.66 -14.95 12.60
CA THR A 35 -1.91 -15.91 11.78
C THR A 35 -1.80 -15.45 10.33
N GLY A 36 -2.85 -14.84 9.77
CA GLY A 36 -2.81 -14.26 8.43
C GLY A 36 -1.78 -13.14 8.28
N ILE A 37 -1.81 -12.14 9.18
CA ILE A 37 -0.85 -11.03 9.17
C ILE A 37 0.58 -11.52 9.40
N GLY A 38 0.76 -12.48 10.33
CA GLY A 38 2.06 -13.07 10.63
C GLY A 38 2.66 -13.78 9.41
N ALA A 39 1.94 -14.75 8.85
CA ALA A 39 2.44 -15.50 7.68
C ALA A 39 2.73 -14.56 6.50
N LYS A 40 1.78 -13.68 6.16
CA LYS A 40 1.91 -12.79 5.01
C LYS A 40 3.08 -11.81 5.15
N LEU A 41 3.14 -11.07 6.25
CA LEU A 41 4.14 -10.01 6.40
C LEU A 41 5.55 -10.58 6.62
N LEU A 42 5.69 -11.66 7.40
CA LEU A 42 6.99 -12.28 7.64
C LEU A 42 7.55 -12.94 6.37
N CYS A 43 6.70 -13.60 5.57
CA CYS A 43 7.12 -14.13 4.27
C CYS A 43 7.68 -13.01 3.38
N SER A 44 6.91 -11.94 3.21
CA SER A 44 7.28 -10.85 2.29
C SER A 44 8.54 -10.13 2.80
N SER A 45 8.61 -9.87 4.11
CA SER A 45 9.79 -9.25 4.72
C SER A 45 11.06 -10.08 4.49
N ARG A 46 10.98 -11.41 4.61
CA ARG A 46 12.11 -12.31 4.40
C ARG A 46 12.49 -12.48 2.93
N PHE A 47 11.52 -12.80 2.07
CA PHE A 47 11.80 -13.25 0.70
C PHE A 47 11.68 -12.15 -0.36
N VAL A 48 10.96 -11.06 -0.08
CA VAL A 48 10.88 -9.88 -0.97
C VAL A 48 11.86 -8.80 -0.51
N SER A 49 11.83 -8.43 0.77
CA SER A 49 12.67 -7.35 1.31
C SER A 49 14.06 -7.81 1.76
N GLY A 50 14.26 -9.11 2.03
CA GLY A 50 15.54 -9.62 2.53
C GLY A 50 15.88 -9.19 3.95
N LEU A 51 14.89 -8.77 4.74
CA LEU A 51 15.09 -8.35 6.13
C LEU A 51 15.26 -9.56 7.06
N SER A 52 15.93 -9.37 8.20
CA SER A 52 16.15 -10.46 9.14
C SER A 52 14.85 -10.91 9.81
N PRO A 53 14.73 -12.19 10.20
CA PRO A 53 13.59 -12.69 10.98
C PRO A 53 13.33 -11.88 12.25
N GLU A 54 14.39 -11.47 12.94
CA GLU A 54 14.30 -10.71 14.19
C GLU A 54 13.65 -9.34 13.95
N GLN A 55 14.19 -8.54 13.01
CA GLN A 55 13.61 -7.23 12.67
C GLN A 55 12.16 -7.38 12.16
N SER A 56 11.89 -8.40 11.35
CA SER A 56 10.56 -8.65 10.79
C SER A 56 9.54 -9.03 11.87
N PHE A 57 9.98 -9.78 12.88
CA PHE A 57 9.12 -10.16 14.01
C PHE A 57 8.90 -8.98 14.97
N ASP A 58 9.95 -8.20 15.25
CA ASP A 58 9.86 -6.97 16.05
C ASP A 58 8.89 -5.98 15.43
N ASP A 59 8.96 -5.79 14.10
CA ASP A 59 7.99 -5.01 13.32
C ASP A 59 6.55 -5.53 13.48
N LEU A 60 6.37 -6.85 13.33
CA LEU A 60 5.08 -7.50 13.38
C LEU A 60 4.40 -7.27 14.73
N VAL A 61 5.11 -7.48 15.84
CA VAL A 61 4.52 -7.35 17.18
C VAL A 61 4.11 -5.92 17.53
N GLN A 62 4.61 -4.91 16.81
CA GLN A 62 4.13 -3.54 16.96
C GLN A 62 2.67 -3.36 16.50
N TYR A 63 2.05 -4.30 15.78
CA TYR A 63 0.62 -4.22 15.43
C TYR A 63 -0.28 -4.57 16.60
N SER A 64 0.11 -5.54 17.41
CA SER A 64 -0.66 -5.98 18.56
C SER A 64 0.20 -6.85 19.46
N SER A 65 0.07 -6.66 20.77
CA SER A 65 0.76 -7.47 21.76
C SER A 65 0.39 -8.96 21.70
N ILE A 66 -0.75 -9.33 21.12
CA ILE A 66 -1.11 -10.75 20.95
C ILE A 66 -0.17 -11.48 19.99
N LEU A 67 0.46 -10.76 19.05
CA LEU A 67 1.33 -11.34 18.03
C LEU A 67 2.65 -11.87 18.60
N GLN A 68 3.04 -11.43 19.81
CA GLN A 68 4.21 -11.96 20.52
C GLN A 68 4.09 -13.45 20.88
N TYR A 69 2.88 -14.00 20.80
CA TYR A 69 2.58 -15.41 21.08
C TYR A 69 2.40 -16.25 19.82
N LEU A 70 2.73 -15.71 18.64
CA LEU A 70 2.73 -16.48 17.40
C LEU A 70 3.89 -17.48 17.41
N ASP A 71 3.57 -18.74 17.14
CA ASP A 71 4.54 -19.74 16.74
C ASP A 71 4.83 -19.54 15.24
N VAL A 72 6.08 -19.29 14.89
CA VAL A 72 6.52 -19.04 13.51
C VAL A 72 7.48 -20.13 13.06
N SER A 73 7.20 -20.72 11.90
CA SER A 73 8.07 -21.69 11.23
C SER A 73 8.44 -21.18 9.84
N TYR A 74 9.75 -21.12 9.57
CA TYR A 74 10.31 -20.78 8.27
C TYR A 74 10.77 -22.06 7.58
N ASP A 75 10.31 -22.28 6.36
CA ASP A 75 10.83 -23.30 5.45
C ASP A 75 11.53 -22.61 4.28
N ASP A 76 12.84 -22.41 4.41
CA ASP A 76 13.63 -21.75 3.38
C ASP A 76 13.79 -22.57 2.11
N ALA A 77 13.65 -23.90 2.19
CA ALA A 77 13.79 -24.77 1.03
C ALA A 77 12.59 -24.61 0.08
N ASN A 78 11.39 -24.46 0.65
CA ASN A 78 10.16 -24.20 -0.11
C ASN A 78 9.79 -22.71 -0.19
N GLN A 79 10.56 -21.84 0.49
CA GLN A 79 10.32 -20.40 0.62
C GLN A 79 8.94 -20.08 1.22
N GLU A 80 8.59 -20.77 2.30
CA GLU A 80 7.31 -20.65 2.99
C GLU A 80 7.48 -20.13 4.43
N VAL A 81 6.46 -19.43 4.92
CA VAL A 81 6.32 -19.06 6.33
C VAL A 81 4.97 -19.52 6.84
N THR A 82 4.99 -20.35 7.86
CA THR A 82 3.79 -20.82 8.55
C THR A 82 3.72 -20.20 9.94
N THR A 83 2.54 -19.68 10.30
CA THR A 83 2.29 -19.17 11.65
C THR A 83 1.09 -19.84 12.28
N SER A 84 1.14 -20.02 13.60
CA SER A 84 0.08 -20.56 14.41
C SER A 84 -0.10 -19.74 15.68
N LEU A 85 -1.33 -19.62 16.15
CA LEU A 85 -1.63 -19.00 17.45
C LEU A 85 -2.27 -20.03 18.37
N PHE A 86 -1.51 -20.48 19.37
CA PHE A 86 -1.94 -21.48 20.36
C PHE A 86 -2.46 -22.80 19.76
N GLY A 87 -2.03 -23.15 18.53
CA GLY A 87 -2.51 -24.34 17.81
C GLY A 87 -3.98 -24.29 17.38
N MET A 88 -4.65 -23.13 17.46
CA MET A 88 -6.08 -22.99 17.13
C MET A 88 -6.34 -22.55 15.69
N ALA A 89 -5.41 -21.80 15.10
CA ALA A 89 -5.45 -21.36 13.72
C ALA A 89 -4.03 -21.46 13.16
N THR A 90 -3.93 -21.87 11.90
CA THR A 90 -2.66 -21.95 11.17
C THR A 90 -2.83 -21.30 9.81
N LYS A 91 -1.88 -20.48 9.41
CA LYS A 91 -1.80 -19.90 8.08
C LYS A 91 -0.40 -20.03 7.53
N THR A 92 -0.31 -20.33 6.24
CA THR A 92 0.95 -20.40 5.50
C THR A 92 0.92 -19.34 4.40
N ALA A 93 2.08 -18.73 4.16
CA ALA A 93 2.32 -17.92 2.98
C ALA A 93 3.54 -18.46 2.25
N SER A 94 3.47 -18.56 0.93
CA SER A 94 4.57 -19.00 0.08
C SER A 94 5.06 -17.85 -0.79
N TYR A 95 6.37 -17.86 -1.07
CA TYR A 95 7.01 -16.94 -2.00
C TYR A 95 7.11 -17.56 -3.39
N GLN A 96 6.79 -16.78 -4.40
CA GLN A 96 7.06 -17.11 -5.79
C GLN A 96 7.95 -16.02 -6.43
N PRO A 97 9.08 -16.39 -7.06
CA PRO A 97 9.95 -15.44 -7.74
C PRO A 97 9.19 -14.54 -8.72
N GLY A 98 9.42 -13.22 -8.59
CA GLY A 98 8.78 -12.20 -9.43
C GLY A 98 7.33 -11.87 -9.07
N LEU A 99 6.65 -12.67 -8.26
CA LEU A 99 5.30 -12.40 -7.72
C LEU A 99 5.30 -11.93 -6.27
N GLY A 100 6.28 -12.36 -5.48
CA GLY A 100 6.34 -12.11 -4.05
C GLY A 100 5.60 -13.17 -3.23
N CYS A 101 5.20 -12.80 -2.03
CA CYS A 101 4.53 -13.68 -1.08
C CYS A 101 3.01 -13.50 -1.08
N TYR A 102 2.29 -14.61 -0.96
CA TYR A 102 0.84 -14.60 -0.82
C TYR A 102 0.39 -15.64 0.21
N THR A 103 -0.78 -15.44 0.81
CA THR A 103 -1.35 -16.38 1.78
C THR A 103 -2.00 -17.57 1.05
N GLU A 104 -1.83 -18.77 1.59
CA GLU A 104 -2.43 -19.99 1.04
C GLU A 104 -3.91 -20.12 1.41
N HIS A 105 -4.70 -20.56 0.41
CA HIS A 105 -6.11 -20.84 0.54
C HIS A 105 -6.49 -22.09 -0.26
N ASP A 106 -7.18 -23.03 0.39
CA ASP A 106 -7.60 -24.29 -0.24
C ASP A 106 -8.53 -24.04 -1.45
N GLY A 107 -8.19 -24.61 -2.60
CA GLY A 107 -8.96 -24.47 -3.85
C GLY A 107 -8.67 -23.19 -4.64
N PHE A 108 -7.53 -22.54 -4.37
CA PHE A 108 -7.07 -21.33 -5.06
C PHE A 108 -5.70 -21.54 -5.71
N ASP A 109 -5.69 -22.12 -6.91
CA ASP A 109 -4.48 -22.55 -7.64
C ASP A 109 -4.16 -21.70 -8.89
N GLU A 110 -4.88 -20.59 -9.12
CA GLU A 110 -4.71 -19.69 -10.28
C GLU A 110 -3.27 -19.20 -10.47
N ARG A 111 -2.47 -19.30 -9.41
CA ARG A 111 -1.10 -18.80 -9.25
C ARG A 111 -0.04 -19.71 -9.89
N SER A 112 -0.35 -21.00 -10.03
CA SER A 112 0.60 -22.06 -10.46
C SER A 112 1.05 -21.99 -11.93
N THR A 113 0.50 -21.07 -12.73
CA THR A 113 0.63 -21.09 -14.21
C THR A 113 1.39 -19.91 -14.80
N ALA A 114 1.74 -18.89 -14.00
CA ALA A 114 2.35 -17.68 -14.53
C ALA A 114 3.89 -17.74 -14.45
N ASP A 115 4.55 -17.87 -15.60
CA ASP A 115 6.01 -17.68 -15.72
C ASP A 115 6.31 -16.17 -15.70
N ILE A 116 6.97 -15.74 -14.63
CA ILE A 116 7.07 -14.33 -14.26
C ILE A 116 8.55 -14.05 -13.99
N GLN A 117 9.21 -13.51 -15.01
CA GLN A 117 10.60 -13.10 -14.90
C GLN A 117 10.72 -11.79 -14.10
N PRO A 118 11.76 -11.64 -13.26
CA PRO A 118 12.05 -10.36 -12.61
C PRO A 118 12.19 -9.22 -13.63
N MET A 119 11.90 -7.99 -13.19
CA MET A 119 12.13 -6.80 -14.01
C MET A 119 13.64 -6.65 -14.30
N PRO A 120 14.03 -6.21 -15.51
CA PRO A 120 15.44 -5.96 -15.81
C PRO A 120 15.99 -4.82 -14.95
N VAL A 121 17.25 -4.97 -14.52
CA VAL A 121 18.00 -3.93 -13.81
C VAL A 121 18.96 -3.26 -14.79
N PHE A 122 18.85 -1.96 -14.95
CA PHE A 122 19.69 -1.11 -15.79
C PHE A 122 20.65 -0.29 -14.94
N ASN A 123 21.94 -0.32 -15.27
CA ASN A 123 22.96 0.52 -14.61
C ASN A 123 23.12 1.91 -15.26
N SER A 124 22.15 2.36 -16.07
CA SER A 124 22.11 3.72 -16.61
C SER A 124 21.79 4.75 -15.51
N ARG A 125 21.86 6.04 -15.85
CA ARG A 125 21.46 7.13 -14.93
C ARG A 125 20.00 6.97 -14.53
N TRP A 126 19.69 7.21 -13.26
CA TRP A 126 18.31 7.38 -12.78
C TRP A 126 17.63 8.57 -13.49
N PRO A 127 16.34 8.51 -13.87
CA PRO A 127 15.35 7.48 -13.54
C PRO A 127 15.34 6.23 -14.43
N HIS A 128 16.05 6.20 -15.55
CA HIS A 128 16.09 5.01 -16.43
C HIS A 128 16.88 3.83 -15.83
N GLY A 129 17.90 4.09 -15.00
CA GLY A 129 18.66 3.05 -14.31
C GLY A 129 18.87 3.34 -12.83
N THR A 130 19.74 2.56 -12.18
CA THR A 130 20.02 2.69 -10.74
C THR A 130 21.13 3.68 -10.40
N ARG A 131 21.88 4.17 -11.38
CA ARG A 131 23.05 5.01 -11.11
C ARG A 131 22.62 6.43 -10.76
N VAL A 132 22.98 6.87 -9.56
CA VAL A 132 22.86 8.26 -9.10
C VAL A 132 24.17 8.97 -9.40
N GLU A 133 24.10 10.05 -10.18
CA GLU A 133 25.30 10.76 -10.68
C GLU A 133 25.64 12.01 -9.86
N THR A 134 24.65 12.63 -9.23
CA THR A 134 24.81 13.87 -8.47
C THR A 134 24.28 13.67 -7.07
N ILE A 135 25.07 13.96 -6.05
CA ILE A 135 24.62 14.04 -4.66
C ILE A 135 24.99 15.41 -4.14
N ASP A 136 24.02 16.12 -3.57
CA ASP A 136 24.28 17.32 -2.80
C ASP A 136 24.81 16.91 -1.43
N ALA A 137 26.07 17.23 -1.16
CA ALA A 137 26.74 16.79 0.07
C ALA A 137 26.14 17.42 1.34
N GLN A 138 25.53 18.60 1.26
CA GLN A 138 24.86 19.23 2.40
C GLN A 138 23.52 18.55 2.66
N MET A 139 22.71 18.35 1.63
CA MET A 139 21.44 17.63 1.74
C MET A 139 21.65 16.19 2.21
N GLN A 140 22.67 15.49 1.71
CA GLN A 140 23.02 14.16 2.18
C GLN A 140 23.28 14.13 3.68
N ARG A 141 24.08 15.08 4.21
CA ARG A 141 24.33 15.18 5.65
C ARG A 141 23.05 15.48 6.44
N THR A 142 22.16 16.31 5.89
CA THR A 142 20.86 16.59 6.50
C THR A 142 20.01 15.32 6.61
N LEU A 143 19.88 14.56 5.52
CA LEU A 143 19.11 13.31 5.52
C LEU A 143 19.72 12.26 6.46
N ASP A 144 21.04 12.09 6.46
CA ASP A 144 21.71 11.16 7.37
C ASP A 144 21.45 11.52 8.84
N ALA A 145 21.51 12.82 9.18
CA ALA A 145 21.19 13.30 10.52
C ALA A 145 19.72 13.07 10.88
N MET A 146 18.79 13.37 9.97
CA MET A 146 17.35 13.15 10.16
C MET A 146 17.03 11.67 10.38
N VAL A 147 17.57 10.76 9.55
CA VAL A 147 17.33 9.32 9.69
C VAL A 147 17.91 8.79 11.00
N ALA A 148 19.09 9.25 11.40
CA ALA A 148 19.66 8.90 12.70
C ALA A 148 18.80 9.39 13.87
N GLU A 149 18.33 10.63 13.82
CA GLU A 149 17.45 11.23 14.83
C GLU A 149 16.10 10.50 14.90
N ASP A 150 15.48 10.24 13.75
CA ASP A 150 14.23 9.52 13.63
C ASP A 150 14.33 8.13 14.29
N ASN A 151 15.42 7.41 14.02
CA ASN A 151 15.62 6.07 14.58
C ASN A 151 15.94 6.09 16.07
N ASN A 152 16.68 7.09 16.56
CA ASN A 152 16.87 7.29 18.00
C ASN A 152 15.56 7.59 18.74
N ASN A 153 14.58 8.16 18.04
CA ASN A 153 13.25 8.48 18.56
C ASN A 153 12.20 7.37 18.31
N GLY A 154 12.61 6.20 17.80
CA GLY A 154 11.71 5.08 17.53
C GLY A 154 10.72 5.34 16.39
N LEU A 155 11.07 6.21 15.44
CA LEU A 155 10.26 6.46 14.25
C LEU A 155 10.51 5.43 13.14
N ASP A 156 11.55 4.59 13.27
CA ASP A 156 11.83 3.49 12.34
C ASP A 156 11.88 3.92 10.87
N THR A 157 12.61 5.00 10.55
CA THR A 157 12.84 5.43 9.16
C THR A 157 13.90 4.54 8.52
N ARG A 158 13.53 3.84 7.44
CA ARG A 158 14.38 2.88 6.70
C ARG A 158 14.98 3.46 5.43
N ALA A 159 14.22 4.32 4.77
CA ALA A 159 14.69 5.04 3.60
C ALA A 159 14.10 6.45 3.63
N LEU A 160 14.95 7.45 3.39
CA LEU A 160 14.57 8.82 3.13
C LEU A 160 15.32 9.26 1.87
N LEU A 161 14.60 9.65 0.83
CA LEU A 161 15.17 10.00 -0.47
C LEU A 161 14.54 11.27 -0.99
N VAL A 162 15.36 12.15 -1.58
CA VAL A 162 14.95 13.43 -2.13
C VAL A 162 15.39 13.53 -3.58
N VAL A 163 14.42 13.80 -4.46
CA VAL A 163 14.63 14.18 -5.85
C VAL A 163 14.40 15.68 -5.99
N LYS A 164 15.29 16.36 -6.70
CA LYS A 164 15.15 17.77 -7.07
C LYS A 164 15.47 17.92 -8.55
N ASP A 165 14.62 18.63 -9.28
CA ASP A 165 14.79 18.94 -10.71
C ASP A 165 15.06 17.70 -11.59
N GLY A 166 14.49 16.55 -11.19
CA GLY A 166 14.60 15.29 -11.92
C GLY A 166 15.84 14.44 -11.63
N ASP A 167 16.61 14.77 -10.59
CA ASP A 167 17.73 13.95 -10.09
C ASP A 167 17.58 13.64 -8.61
N ILE A 168 17.96 12.41 -8.20
CA ILE A 168 18.14 12.09 -6.78
C ILE A 168 19.31 12.94 -6.28
N VAL A 169 19.06 13.85 -5.34
CA VAL A 169 20.09 14.74 -4.78
C VAL A 169 20.60 14.27 -3.42
N ALA A 170 19.83 13.44 -2.72
CA ALA A 170 20.26 12.80 -1.48
C ALA A 170 19.39 11.57 -1.18
N GLU A 171 19.99 10.58 -0.52
CA GLU A 171 19.30 9.36 -0.10
C GLU A 171 20.00 8.75 1.13
N SER A 172 19.23 8.44 2.17
CA SER A 172 19.74 7.86 3.42
C SER A 172 18.94 6.63 3.81
N TYR A 173 19.63 5.61 4.31
CA TYR A 173 19.07 4.29 4.57
C TYR A 173 19.50 3.78 5.94
N ALA A 174 18.62 3.00 6.60
CA ALA A 174 18.88 2.44 7.91
C ALA A 174 18.15 1.10 8.11
N GLN A 175 18.36 0.47 9.28
CA GLN A 175 17.75 -0.79 9.68
C GLN A 175 17.93 -1.93 8.66
N GLY A 176 19.12 -2.00 8.04
CA GLY A 176 19.47 -3.02 7.06
C GLY A 176 18.88 -2.82 5.67
N ALA A 177 18.09 -1.75 5.45
CA ALA A 177 17.67 -1.36 4.11
C ALA A 177 18.81 -0.67 3.34
N GLY A 178 18.75 -0.77 2.01
CA GLY A 178 19.62 -0.08 1.08
C GLY A 178 18.86 0.42 -0.14
N PRO A 179 19.58 0.98 -1.14
CA PRO A 179 18.96 1.62 -2.31
C PRO A 179 18.13 0.69 -3.20
N ASP A 180 18.40 -0.61 -3.12
CA ASP A 180 17.76 -1.64 -3.94
C ASP A 180 16.77 -2.49 -3.12
N THR A 181 16.58 -2.21 -1.82
CA THR A 181 15.70 -2.98 -0.94
C THR A 181 14.24 -2.64 -1.22
N PRO A 182 13.40 -3.59 -1.70
CA PRO A 182 11.97 -3.36 -1.83
C PRO A 182 11.31 -3.30 -0.45
N LEU A 183 10.69 -2.19 -0.10
CA LEU A 183 9.97 -2.02 1.17
C LEU A 183 8.46 -1.88 0.92
N LEU A 184 7.66 -2.38 1.86
CA LEU A 184 6.20 -2.36 1.79
C LEU A 184 5.67 -0.92 1.83
N GLY A 185 5.04 -0.47 0.75
CA GLY A 185 4.44 0.87 0.68
C GLY A 185 3.04 0.97 1.30
N TRP A 186 2.42 -0.16 1.66
CA TRP A 186 1.03 -0.20 2.13
C TRP A 186 0.11 0.58 1.17
N SER A 187 -0.65 1.53 1.69
CA SER A 187 -1.62 2.32 0.93
C SER A 187 -1.04 3.23 -0.14
N MET A 188 0.29 3.39 -0.23
CA MET A 188 0.88 4.03 -1.40
C MET A 188 0.59 3.27 -2.71
N ALA A 189 0.33 1.96 -2.63
CA ALA A 189 -0.06 1.14 -3.78
C ALA A 189 -1.36 1.63 -4.47
N LYS A 190 -2.23 2.33 -3.72
CA LYS A 190 -3.48 2.90 -4.26
C LYS A 190 -3.21 3.91 -5.36
N SER A 191 -2.19 4.74 -5.16
CA SER A 191 -1.79 5.77 -6.11
C SER A 191 -1.19 5.17 -7.38
N LEU A 192 -0.43 4.07 -7.28
CA LEU A 192 -0.02 3.31 -8.47
C LEU A 192 -1.21 2.66 -9.18
N THR A 193 -2.16 2.12 -8.41
CA THR A 193 -3.40 1.56 -8.97
C THR A 193 -4.17 2.62 -9.74
N SER A 194 -4.31 3.84 -9.22
CA SER A 194 -4.87 4.97 -9.98
C SER A 194 -4.14 5.21 -11.30
N VAL A 195 -2.80 5.19 -11.30
CA VAL A 195 -1.99 5.32 -12.52
C VAL A 195 -2.24 4.16 -13.51
N MET A 196 -2.41 2.92 -13.04
CA MET A 196 -2.76 1.79 -13.90
C MET A 196 -4.10 1.99 -14.61
N LEU A 197 -5.11 2.50 -13.90
CA LEU A 197 -6.42 2.81 -14.47
C LEU A 197 -6.34 4.02 -15.41
N GLY A 198 -5.55 5.03 -15.06
CA GLY A 198 -5.29 6.19 -15.91
C GLY A 198 -4.58 5.85 -17.21
N ASN A 199 -3.72 4.83 -17.19
CA ASN A 199 -3.09 4.32 -18.39
C ASN A 199 -4.10 3.61 -19.29
N LEU A 200 -5.01 2.80 -18.74
CA LEU A 200 -6.12 2.23 -19.53
C LEU A 200 -7.00 3.33 -20.14
N ALA A 201 -7.28 4.40 -19.39
CA ALA A 201 -8.02 5.55 -19.90
C ALA A 201 -7.26 6.27 -21.03
N TYR A 202 -5.94 6.45 -20.88
CA TYR A 202 -5.07 6.99 -21.93
C TYR A 202 -5.02 6.11 -23.20
N GLN A 203 -5.26 4.81 -23.05
CA GLN A 203 -5.37 3.86 -24.16
C GLN A 203 -6.81 3.74 -24.72
N ASP A 204 -7.74 4.61 -24.31
CA ASP A 204 -9.17 4.56 -24.67
C ASP A 204 -9.88 3.23 -24.27
N GLN A 205 -9.35 2.52 -23.27
CA GLN A 205 -9.88 1.24 -22.80
C GLN A 205 -10.78 1.36 -21.56
N LEU A 206 -10.86 2.57 -20.97
CA LEU A 206 -11.58 2.84 -19.75
C LEU A 206 -12.15 4.25 -19.75
N ASP A 207 -13.44 4.37 -19.43
CA ASP A 207 -14.09 5.65 -19.16
C ASP A 207 -14.41 5.74 -17.66
N VAL A 208 -14.01 6.82 -17.00
CA VAL A 208 -14.24 7.01 -15.56
C VAL A 208 -15.70 7.25 -15.19
N ASP A 209 -16.54 7.58 -16.17
CA ASP A 209 -17.99 7.78 -16.05
C ASP A 209 -18.82 6.52 -16.38
N GLU A 210 -18.17 5.41 -16.74
CA GLU A 210 -18.89 4.20 -17.11
C GLU A 210 -19.56 3.52 -15.91
N GLN A 211 -20.65 2.81 -16.20
CA GLN A 211 -21.30 1.93 -15.23
C GLN A 211 -20.44 0.69 -14.99
N LEU A 212 -20.42 0.25 -13.73
CA LEU A 212 -19.69 -0.93 -13.33
C LEU A 212 -20.54 -2.18 -13.48
N ASP A 213 -20.09 -3.12 -14.32
CA ASP A 213 -20.78 -4.38 -14.58
C ASP A 213 -20.40 -5.47 -13.55
N PHE A 214 -20.72 -5.20 -12.29
CA PHE A 214 -20.70 -6.23 -11.25
C PHE A 214 -22.10 -6.81 -11.11
N ALA A 215 -22.27 -8.10 -11.40
CA ALA A 215 -23.57 -8.76 -11.39
C ALA A 215 -24.34 -8.61 -10.06
N SER A 216 -23.64 -8.48 -8.93
CA SER A 216 -24.27 -8.28 -7.61
C SER A 216 -24.76 -6.86 -7.36
N TRP A 217 -24.42 -5.89 -8.22
CA TRP A 217 -24.78 -4.47 -8.06
C TRP A 217 -25.99 -4.07 -8.91
N SER A 218 -26.37 -4.85 -9.93
CA SER A 218 -27.41 -4.48 -10.90
C SER A 218 -28.78 -4.21 -10.28
N GLU A 219 -29.07 -4.82 -9.13
CA GLU A 219 -30.38 -4.78 -8.48
C GLU A 219 -30.47 -3.80 -7.30
N ASP A 220 -29.42 -3.01 -7.00
CA ASP A 220 -29.45 -2.05 -5.91
C ASP A 220 -28.67 -0.75 -6.18
N LYS A 221 -28.60 0.12 -5.15
CA LYS A 221 -27.99 1.45 -5.22
C LYS A 221 -26.52 1.45 -5.65
N ARG A 222 -25.83 0.30 -5.60
CA ARG A 222 -24.45 0.17 -6.07
C ARG A 222 -24.35 0.28 -7.60
N ALA A 223 -25.42 0.04 -8.36
CA ALA A 223 -25.46 0.28 -9.81
C ALA A 223 -25.16 1.74 -10.20
N ASP A 224 -25.33 2.69 -9.28
CA ASP A 224 -25.04 4.10 -9.51
C ASP A 224 -23.56 4.47 -9.29
N ILE A 225 -22.76 3.57 -8.73
CA ILE A 225 -21.32 3.81 -8.52
C ILE A 225 -20.62 3.87 -9.88
N ARG A 226 -19.74 4.86 -10.05
CA ARG A 226 -18.84 5.00 -11.20
C ARG A 226 -17.39 4.82 -10.78
N ILE A 227 -16.50 4.62 -11.75
CA ILE A 227 -15.06 4.50 -11.49
C ILE A 227 -14.53 5.77 -10.81
N ARG A 228 -14.99 6.95 -11.22
CA ARG A 228 -14.63 8.21 -10.56
C ARG A 228 -14.94 8.23 -9.08
N ASP A 229 -16.06 7.64 -8.65
CA ASP A 229 -16.44 7.61 -7.24
C ASP A 229 -15.49 6.73 -6.44
N LEU A 230 -15.07 5.60 -7.01
CA LEU A 230 -14.03 4.75 -6.43
C LEU A 230 -12.68 5.47 -6.37
N LEU A 231 -12.29 6.16 -7.45
CA LEU A 231 -11.02 6.91 -7.52
C LEU A 231 -10.97 8.02 -6.46
N THR A 232 -12.09 8.69 -6.17
CA THR A 232 -12.16 9.75 -5.15
C THR A 232 -12.56 9.26 -3.76
N MET A 233 -12.71 7.95 -3.54
CA MET A 233 -13.15 7.34 -2.28
C MET A 233 -14.52 7.87 -1.81
N THR A 234 -15.43 8.10 -2.75
CA THR A 234 -16.79 8.62 -2.53
C THR A 234 -17.86 7.65 -3.02
N ASP A 235 -17.53 6.37 -3.19
CA ASP A 235 -18.43 5.32 -3.70
C ASP A 235 -19.64 5.03 -2.78
N GLY A 236 -19.50 5.30 -1.48
CA GLY A 236 -20.59 5.17 -0.51
C GLY A 236 -20.81 3.75 0.03
N LEU A 237 -19.88 2.82 -0.20
CA LEU A 237 -19.91 1.48 0.40
C LEU A 237 -19.66 1.52 1.92
N ASP A 238 -20.32 0.62 2.63
CA ASP A 238 -20.11 0.40 4.07
C ASP A 238 -18.84 -0.43 4.29
N PHE A 239 -17.71 0.26 4.46
CA PHE A 239 -16.41 -0.37 4.68
C PHE A 239 -15.69 0.30 5.87
N SER A 240 -15.32 -0.51 6.86
CA SER A 240 -14.50 -0.14 8.02
C SER A 240 -13.01 -0.26 7.70
N GLU A 241 -12.33 0.88 7.58
CA GLU A 241 -10.87 0.95 7.39
C GLU A 241 -10.07 0.80 8.71
N GLN A 242 -10.75 0.44 9.80
CA GLN A 242 -10.08 0.20 11.07
C GLN A 242 -9.28 -1.10 11.01
N TYR A 243 -8.12 -1.13 11.69
CA TYR A 243 -7.19 -2.26 11.68
C TYR A 243 -7.33 -3.15 12.92
N ASN A 244 -8.55 -3.33 13.44
CA ASN A 244 -8.79 -4.30 14.51
C ASN A 244 -9.28 -5.63 13.94
N PRO A 245 -8.98 -6.76 14.60
CA PRO A 245 -9.64 -8.03 14.32
C PRO A 245 -11.16 -7.92 14.22
N GLY A 246 -11.69 -8.34 13.08
CA GLY A 246 -13.13 -8.31 12.77
C GLY A 246 -13.60 -7.06 12.03
N ASP A 247 -12.75 -6.05 11.86
CA ASP A 247 -12.98 -4.95 10.90
C ASP A 247 -12.71 -5.41 9.46
N ASP A 248 -13.35 -4.74 8.50
CA ASP A 248 -13.30 -5.10 7.08
C ASP A 248 -11.87 -5.13 6.54
N ALA A 249 -11.03 -4.14 6.86
CA ALA A 249 -9.65 -4.08 6.36
C ALA A 249 -8.79 -5.29 6.77
N THR A 250 -8.90 -5.75 8.03
CA THR A 250 -8.09 -6.88 8.51
C THR A 250 -8.63 -8.22 8.01
N ALA A 251 -9.95 -8.37 7.96
CA ALA A 251 -10.58 -9.57 7.40
C ALA A 251 -10.22 -9.71 5.91
N MET A 252 -10.44 -8.65 5.14
CA MET A 252 -10.16 -8.61 3.70
C MET A 252 -8.71 -8.96 3.36
N LEU A 253 -7.74 -8.40 4.09
CA LEU A 253 -6.31 -8.56 3.74
C LEU A 253 -5.70 -9.87 4.25
N PHE A 254 -6.15 -10.39 5.39
CA PHE A 254 -5.44 -11.46 6.10
C PHE A 254 -6.23 -12.77 6.24
N THR A 255 -7.54 -12.76 5.98
CA THR A 255 -8.37 -13.97 6.13
C THR A 255 -9.11 -14.37 4.86
N GLU A 256 -9.37 -13.43 3.96
CA GLU A 256 -10.16 -13.65 2.75
C GLU A 256 -9.28 -13.94 1.53
N PRO A 257 -9.69 -14.87 0.66
CA PRO A 257 -8.90 -15.21 -0.51
C PRO A 257 -9.04 -14.19 -1.65
N SER A 258 -10.06 -13.33 -1.61
CA SER A 258 -10.22 -12.23 -2.56
C SER A 258 -10.52 -10.91 -1.89
N ALA A 259 -9.57 -9.98 -1.95
CA ALA A 259 -9.72 -8.67 -1.35
C ALA A 259 -10.80 -7.86 -2.08
N SER A 260 -10.77 -7.89 -3.43
CA SER A 260 -11.78 -7.23 -4.25
C SER A 260 -13.17 -7.85 -4.10
N GLY A 261 -13.27 -9.19 -4.03
CA GLY A 261 -14.54 -9.88 -3.82
C GLY A 261 -15.21 -9.51 -2.51
N TYR A 262 -14.43 -9.40 -1.43
CA TYR A 262 -14.91 -8.96 -0.13
C TYR A 262 -15.49 -7.53 -0.17
N ALA A 263 -14.77 -6.63 -0.84
CA ALA A 263 -15.17 -5.23 -1.00
C ALA A 263 -16.43 -5.05 -1.87
N ILE A 264 -16.52 -5.76 -3.00
CA ILE A 264 -17.69 -5.75 -3.90
C ILE A 264 -18.97 -6.20 -3.16
N ALA A 265 -18.83 -7.08 -2.18
CA ALA A 265 -19.96 -7.58 -1.38
C ALA A 265 -20.45 -6.60 -0.31
N ARG A 266 -19.73 -5.49 -0.05
CA ARG A 266 -20.19 -4.49 0.94
C ARG A 266 -21.50 -3.82 0.47
N PRO A 267 -22.43 -3.55 1.39
CA PRO A 267 -23.67 -2.85 1.05
C PRO A 267 -23.40 -1.36 0.79
N ALA A 268 -24.27 -0.72 0.01
CA ALA A 268 -24.27 0.74 -0.11
C ALA A 268 -24.87 1.40 1.14
N LEU A 269 -24.14 2.33 1.74
CA LEU A 269 -24.56 3.14 2.89
C LEU A 269 -24.92 4.58 2.50
N HIS A 270 -24.19 5.15 1.55
CA HIS A 270 -24.39 6.52 1.07
C HIS A 270 -24.54 6.57 -0.45
N ALA A 271 -25.09 7.66 -0.97
CA ALA A 271 -25.14 7.88 -2.41
C ALA A 271 -23.72 8.18 -2.95
N PRO A 272 -23.33 7.66 -4.12
CA PRO A 272 -22.03 7.95 -4.72
C PRO A 272 -21.76 9.45 -4.88
N GLY A 273 -20.51 9.87 -4.70
CA GLY A 273 -20.06 11.27 -4.80
C GLY A 273 -20.38 12.14 -3.58
N THR A 274 -21.24 11.69 -2.66
CA THR A 274 -21.77 12.56 -1.58
C THR A 274 -20.90 12.61 -0.32
N ARG A 275 -20.20 11.52 0.01
CA ARG A 275 -19.42 11.39 1.24
C ARG A 275 -18.11 10.66 0.99
N PHE A 276 -17.00 11.27 1.38
CA PHE A 276 -15.69 10.65 1.40
C PHE A 276 -15.60 9.59 2.52
N ASN A 277 -15.15 8.39 2.16
CA ASN A 277 -14.82 7.29 3.06
C ASN A 277 -13.54 6.60 2.57
N TYR A 278 -12.40 6.88 3.19
CA TYR A 278 -11.14 6.26 2.82
C TYR A 278 -11.20 4.73 3.01
N SER A 279 -11.00 3.96 1.94
CA SER A 279 -11.19 2.50 1.95
C SER A 279 -10.13 1.75 1.12
N SER A 280 -9.47 0.78 1.74
CA SER A 280 -8.66 -0.23 1.06
C SER A 280 -9.52 -1.17 0.22
N GLY A 281 -10.76 -1.44 0.64
CA GLY A 281 -11.72 -2.19 -0.17
C GLY A 281 -11.97 -1.53 -1.52
N THR A 282 -12.29 -0.24 -1.53
CA THR A 282 -12.50 0.56 -2.76
C THR A 282 -11.30 0.48 -3.72
N ALA A 283 -10.07 0.58 -3.21
CA ALA A 283 -8.87 0.45 -4.04
C ALA A 283 -8.69 -0.97 -4.64
N ASN A 284 -9.11 -2.01 -3.94
CA ASN A 284 -9.09 -3.37 -4.49
C ASN A 284 -10.21 -3.59 -5.53
N ILE A 285 -11.32 -2.85 -5.47
CA ILE A 285 -12.31 -2.82 -6.56
C ILE A 285 -11.70 -2.21 -7.82
N LEU A 286 -10.94 -1.11 -7.71
CA LEU A 286 -10.17 -0.55 -8.83
C LEU A 286 -9.19 -1.58 -9.42
N SER A 287 -8.51 -2.34 -8.56
CA SER A 287 -7.62 -3.43 -9.01
C SER A 287 -8.38 -4.54 -9.75
N ARG A 288 -9.61 -4.86 -9.32
CA ARG A 288 -10.48 -5.81 -10.04
C ARG A 288 -10.92 -5.28 -11.41
N ILE A 289 -11.21 -3.99 -11.52
CA ILE A 289 -11.54 -3.36 -12.81
C ILE A 289 -10.36 -3.49 -13.77
N TYR A 290 -9.15 -3.15 -13.32
CA TYR A 290 -7.92 -3.37 -14.09
C TYR A 290 -7.77 -4.83 -14.53
N PHE A 291 -7.92 -5.76 -13.60
CA PHE A 291 -7.83 -7.20 -13.87
C PHE A 291 -8.82 -7.64 -14.94
N ASN A 292 -10.08 -7.21 -14.86
CA ASN A 292 -11.11 -7.56 -15.84
C ASN A 292 -10.81 -6.96 -17.22
N ARG A 293 -10.39 -5.69 -17.28
CA ARG A 293 -10.08 -4.97 -18.53
C ARG A 293 -8.87 -5.56 -19.25
N THR A 294 -7.93 -6.10 -18.50
CA THR A 294 -6.70 -6.71 -19.02
C THR A 294 -6.85 -8.20 -19.30
N GLY A 295 -8.07 -8.73 -19.37
CA GLY A 295 -8.34 -10.11 -19.81
C GLY A 295 -8.69 -11.10 -18.70
N GLY A 296 -8.80 -10.66 -17.44
CA GLY A 296 -9.36 -11.46 -16.36
C GLY A 296 -8.44 -12.59 -15.88
N THR A 297 -7.13 -12.47 -16.07
CA THR A 297 -6.14 -13.42 -15.55
C THR A 297 -4.97 -12.70 -14.91
N LEU A 298 -4.28 -13.36 -13.97
CA LEU A 298 -3.06 -12.83 -13.35
C LEU A 298 -1.98 -12.57 -14.41
N ALA A 299 -1.78 -13.53 -15.31
CA ALA A 299 -0.77 -13.43 -16.37
C ALA A 299 -1.00 -12.23 -17.28
N SER A 300 -2.25 -12.01 -17.72
CA SER A 300 -2.58 -10.90 -18.61
C SER A 300 -2.50 -9.54 -17.89
N SER A 301 -2.97 -9.47 -16.64
CA SER A 301 -2.84 -8.26 -15.81
C SER A 301 -1.38 -7.87 -15.58
N LEU A 302 -0.51 -8.84 -15.31
CA LEU A 302 0.91 -8.60 -15.12
C LEU A 302 1.63 -8.24 -16.43
N ALA A 303 1.23 -8.82 -17.55
CA ALA A 303 1.76 -8.46 -18.85
C ALA A 303 1.46 -6.98 -19.16
N GLU A 304 0.21 -6.55 -18.96
CA GLU A 304 -0.19 -5.15 -19.11
C GLU A 304 0.60 -4.24 -18.17
N TYR A 305 0.67 -4.60 -16.88
CA TYR A 305 1.38 -3.83 -15.86
C TYR A 305 2.86 -3.66 -16.23
N ARG A 306 3.52 -4.73 -16.68
CA ARG A 306 4.93 -4.68 -17.09
C ARG A 306 5.13 -3.81 -18.33
N ALA A 307 4.31 -4.00 -19.35
CA ALA A 307 4.46 -3.32 -20.64
C ALA A 307 4.18 -1.82 -20.55
N HIS A 308 3.16 -1.42 -19.79
CA HIS A 308 2.62 -0.06 -19.83
C HIS A 308 2.84 0.75 -18.54
N ILE A 309 3.23 0.11 -17.44
CA ILE A 309 3.43 0.77 -16.14
C ILE A 309 4.87 0.58 -15.63
N ALA A 310 5.23 -0.62 -15.19
CA ALA A 310 6.52 -0.89 -14.54
C ALA A 310 7.70 -0.69 -15.49
N GLY A 311 7.57 -1.10 -16.76
CA GLY A 311 8.59 -0.89 -17.79
C GLY A 311 8.82 0.59 -18.10
N PRO A 312 7.78 1.37 -18.48
CA PRO A 312 7.89 2.81 -18.73
C PRO A 312 8.36 3.63 -17.52
N LEU A 313 7.88 3.28 -16.31
CA LEU A 313 8.40 3.86 -15.07
C LEU A 313 9.85 3.46 -14.82
N SER A 314 10.32 2.36 -15.41
CA SER A 314 11.61 1.74 -15.18
C SER A 314 11.79 1.25 -13.75
N PHE A 315 10.79 0.55 -13.22
CA PHE A 315 10.90 -0.16 -11.94
C PHE A 315 11.92 -1.28 -12.02
N GLN A 316 12.81 -1.34 -11.03
CA GLN A 316 13.93 -2.29 -11.01
C GLN A 316 13.88 -3.23 -9.80
N HIS A 317 13.43 -2.73 -8.66
CA HIS A 317 13.35 -3.45 -7.39
C HIS A 317 11.94 -3.28 -6.82
N ALA A 318 10.95 -3.73 -7.60
CA ALA A 318 9.54 -3.68 -7.23
C ALA A 318 8.83 -5.02 -7.45
N VAL A 319 7.98 -5.39 -6.51
CA VAL A 319 7.13 -6.59 -6.53
C VAL A 319 5.71 -6.18 -6.13
N PHE A 320 4.74 -6.55 -6.95
CA PHE A 320 3.32 -6.26 -6.72
C PHE A 320 2.57 -7.57 -6.53
N GLU A 321 2.18 -7.86 -5.30
CA GLU A 321 1.65 -9.17 -4.93
C GLU A 321 0.13 -9.25 -5.18
N PRO A 322 -0.36 -10.37 -5.74
CA PRO A 322 -1.78 -10.64 -5.89
C PRO A 322 -2.41 -11.33 -4.65
N ASP A 323 -3.73 -11.31 -4.58
CA ASP A 323 -4.53 -12.17 -3.71
C ASP A 323 -4.62 -13.60 -4.27
N ALA A 324 -5.28 -14.50 -3.54
CA ALA A 324 -5.39 -15.91 -3.95
C ALA A 324 -6.20 -16.10 -5.26
N ARG A 325 -6.96 -15.09 -5.71
CA ARG A 325 -7.67 -15.08 -7.00
C ARG A 325 -6.83 -14.47 -8.13
N GLY A 326 -5.58 -14.09 -7.88
CA GLY A 326 -4.69 -13.53 -8.89
C GLY A 326 -4.93 -12.04 -9.18
N VAL A 327 -5.70 -11.33 -8.36
CA VAL A 327 -5.84 -9.86 -8.49
C VAL A 327 -4.78 -9.19 -7.66
N LEU A 328 -4.02 -8.26 -8.24
CA LEU A 328 -3.07 -7.42 -7.51
C LEU A 328 -3.76 -6.73 -6.33
N VAL A 329 -3.20 -6.82 -5.12
CA VAL A 329 -3.76 -6.17 -3.93
C VAL A 329 -3.36 -4.69 -3.94
N GLY A 330 -3.97 -3.93 -4.85
CA GLY A 330 -3.64 -2.54 -5.12
C GLY A 330 -3.97 -1.57 -3.99
N SER A 331 -4.61 -2.04 -2.93
CA SER A 331 -4.71 -1.28 -1.69
C SER A 331 -3.42 -1.22 -0.89
N SER A 332 -2.52 -2.22 -1.01
CA SER A 332 -1.51 -2.48 0.03
C SER A 332 -0.18 -3.09 -0.43
N TYR A 333 -0.18 -4.10 -1.30
CA TYR A 333 0.98 -5.01 -1.44
C TYR A 333 1.88 -4.69 -2.64
N LEU A 334 2.22 -3.40 -2.78
CA LEU A 334 3.39 -3.01 -3.57
C LEU A 334 4.61 -2.86 -2.65
N TYR A 335 5.62 -3.67 -2.92
CA TYR A 335 6.94 -3.57 -2.33
C TYR A 335 7.85 -2.95 -3.36
N ALA A 336 8.49 -1.83 -3.05
CA ALA A 336 9.37 -1.17 -3.99
C ALA A 336 10.49 -0.43 -3.27
N SER A 337 11.65 -0.30 -3.93
CA SER A 337 12.73 0.53 -3.43
C SER A 337 12.32 1.99 -3.33
N ALA A 338 12.99 2.78 -2.49
CA ALA A 338 12.74 4.22 -2.41
C ALA A 338 12.92 4.91 -3.78
N ARG A 339 13.89 4.44 -4.57
CA ARG A 339 14.16 4.92 -5.93
C ARG A 339 13.06 4.56 -6.92
N ASP A 340 12.36 3.44 -6.74
CA ASP A 340 11.22 3.05 -7.57
C ASP A 340 9.96 3.84 -7.20
N TRP A 341 9.70 4.05 -5.91
CA TRP A 341 8.65 4.99 -5.48
C TRP A 341 8.90 6.41 -6.00
N ALA A 342 10.16 6.86 -5.99
CA ALA A 342 10.54 8.16 -6.52
C ALA A 342 10.24 8.31 -8.03
N ARG A 343 10.32 7.22 -8.82
CA ARG A 343 9.95 7.24 -10.25
C ARG A 343 8.47 7.52 -10.45
N LEU A 344 7.60 6.93 -9.61
CA LEU A 344 6.17 7.23 -9.63
C LEU A 344 5.93 8.71 -9.32
N GLY A 345 6.56 9.25 -8.28
CA GLY A 345 6.44 10.68 -7.95
C GLY A 345 6.98 11.59 -9.05
N GLN A 346 8.12 11.25 -9.64
CA GLN A 346 8.74 12.02 -10.71
C GLN A 346 7.88 12.01 -11.98
N MET A 347 7.23 10.89 -12.31
CA MET A 347 6.28 10.79 -13.42
C MET A 347 5.07 11.69 -13.20
N MET A 348 4.52 11.71 -11.98
CA MET A 348 3.42 12.60 -11.62
C MET A 348 3.85 14.07 -11.68
N LEU A 349 5.04 14.39 -11.15
CA LEU A 349 5.64 15.73 -11.22
C LEU A 349 5.82 16.22 -12.66
N GLN A 350 6.11 15.31 -13.60
CA GLN A 350 6.28 15.57 -15.03
C GLN A 350 4.98 15.44 -15.85
N GLY A 351 3.81 15.54 -15.22
CA GLY A 351 2.53 15.59 -15.96
C GLY A 351 2.23 14.31 -16.74
N GLY A 352 2.62 13.16 -16.20
CA GLY A 352 2.28 11.85 -16.77
C GLY A 352 3.38 11.23 -17.63
N VAL A 353 4.57 11.83 -17.69
CA VAL A 353 5.69 11.39 -18.55
C VAL A 353 6.90 11.04 -17.69
N LEU A 354 7.59 9.96 -18.02
CA LEU A 354 8.92 9.66 -17.49
C LEU A 354 9.76 9.00 -18.58
N ASN A 355 11.08 9.22 -18.58
CA ASN A 355 12.00 8.62 -19.58
C ASN A 355 11.57 8.89 -21.05
N GLY A 356 10.92 10.01 -21.32
CA GLY A 356 10.39 10.36 -22.64
C GLY A 356 9.15 9.56 -23.08
N GLN A 357 8.57 8.75 -22.20
CA GLN A 357 7.35 7.98 -22.45
C GLN A 357 6.20 8.55 -21.64
N ARG A 358 5.03 8.68 -22.28
CA ARG A 358 3.79 9.05 -21.60
C ARG A 358 3.11 7.81 -21.03
N ILE A 359 2.89 7.80 -19.72
CA ILE A 359 2.24 6.72 -18.98
C ILE A 359 0.77 7.05 -18.76
N VAL A 360 0.45 8.31 -18.42
CA VAL A 360 -0.93 8.81 -18.29
C VAL A 360 -1.08 10.16 -18.97
N SER A 361 -2.31 10.58 -19.26
CA SER A 361 -2.57 11.92 -19.77
C SER A 361 -2.25 12.99 -18.71
N GLU A 362 -1.94 14.19 -19.16
CA GLU A 362 -1.76 15.34 -18.27
C GLU A 362 -3.06 15.65 -17.49
N ASP A 363 -4.21 15.53 -18.15
CA ASP A 363 -5.53 15.64 -17.50
C ASP A 363 -5.69 14.60 -16.37
N TRP A 364 -5.21 13.37 -16.53
CA TRP A 364 -5.27 12.38 -15.43
C TRP A 364 -4.48 12.85 -14.21
N VAL A 365 -3.31 13.48 -14.40
CA VAL A 365 -2.52 14.07 -13.30
C VAL A 365 -3.27 15.24 -12.65
N GLU A 366 -3.89 16.10 -13.46
CA GLU A 366 -4.71 17.21 -12.97
C GLU A 366 -5.90 16.69 -12.13
N GLN A 367 -6.69 15.74 -12.65
CA GLN A 367 -7.80 15.14 -11.89
C GLN A 367 -7.30 14.39 -10.65
N SER A 368 -6.15 13.72 -10.73
CA SER A 368 -5.54 13.02 -9.61
C SER A 368 -5.19 13.92 -8.44
N THR A 369 -4.88 15.18 -8.73
CA THR A 369 -4.44 16.19 -7.76
C THR A 369 -5.51 17.24 -7.46
N ARG A 370 -6.73 17.04 -7.98
CA ARG A 370 -7.88 17.91 -7.75
C ARG A 370 -8.72 17.42 -6.55
N PRO A 371 -9.16 18.32 -5.65
CA PRO A 371 -10.06 17.96 -4.55
C PRO A 371 -11.35 17.30 -5.03
N ASN A 372 -11.81 16.29 -4.28
CA ASN A 372 -13.11 15.68 -4.52
C ASN A 372 -14.27 16.63 -4.13
N ASN A 373 -15.49 16.25 -4.51
CA ASN A 373 -16.68 17.09 -4.33
C ASN A 373 -17.55 16.68 -3.11
N SER A 374 -17.06 15.80 -2.24
CA SER A 374 -17.85 15.31 -1.10
C SER A 374 -18.19 16.40 -0.10
N GLY A 375 -19.22 16.16 0.72
CA GLY A 375 -19.67 17.11 1.73
C GLY A 375 -18.83 17.17 3.00
N ASN A 376 -17.87 16.25 3.20
CA ASN A 376 -17.19 16.06 4.49
C ASN A 376 -15.66 16.17 4.46
N HIS A 377 -14.98 15.68 3.43
CA HIS A 377 -13.52 15.74 3.36
C HIS A 377 -13.04 15.73 1.90
N LYS A 378 -12.59 16.88 1.42
CA LYS A 378 -12.32 17.15 0.01
C LYS A 378 -10.85 17.03 -0.39
N ALA A 379 -9.91 17.05 0.56
CA ALA A 379 -8.47 17.00 0.29
C ALA A 379 -7.97 15.59 -0.11
N TYR A 380 -8.60 15.02 -1.13
CA TYR A 380 -8.29 13.74 -1.75
C TYR A 380 -8.75 13.74 -3.21
N GLY A 381 -7.87 13.34 -4.13
CA GLY A 381 -8.15 13.22 -5.58
C GLY A 381 -8.23 11.77 -6.03
N TYR A 382 -7.68 11.41 -7.20
CA TYR A 382 -7.65 10.03 -7.68
C TYR A 382 -6.61 9.18 -6.96
N GLN A 383 -6.95 8.74 -5.75
CA GLN A 383 -6.09 7.96 -4.87
C GLN A 383 -4.86 8.71 -4.33
N TRP A 384 -4.88 10.05 -4.30
CA TRP A 384 -3.82 10.91 -3.76
C TRP A 384 -4.34 11.81 -2.65
N TRP A 385 -3.60 11.93 -1.55
CA TRP A 385 -3.86 12.92 -0.50
C TRP A 385 -3.37 14.28 -0.95
N LEU A 386 -4.19 15.31 -0.73
CA LEU A 386 -3.89 16.67 -1.17
C LEU A 386 -3.55 17.55 0.05
N ASN A 387 -2.70 18.56 -0.16
CA ASN A 387 -2.48 19.57 0.86
C ASN A 387 -3.72 20.47 1.02
N THR A 388 -4.45 20.72 -0.06
CA THR A 388 -5.61 21.63 -0.10
C THR A 388 -6.92 20.91 -0.39
N GLY A 389 -8.05 21.57 -0.13
CA GLY A 389 -9.40 21.07 -0.39
C GLY A 389 -10.31 21.18 0.84
N ASP A 390 -9.75 20.99 2.03
CA ASP A 390 -10.44 21.13 3.31
C ASP A 390 -10.24 22.53 3.92
N ALA A 391 -10.84 22.77 5.09
CA ALA A 391 -10.82 24.07 5.78
C ALA A 391 -9.41 24.52 6.21
N ALA A 392 -8.51 23.58 6.46
CA ALA A 392 -7.11 23.82 6.79
C ALA A 392 -6.22 22.91 5.93
N PRO A 393 -5.01 23.37 5.58
CA PRO A 393 -4.08 22.54 4.83
C PRO A 393 -3.62 21.32 5.64
N ARG A 394 -3.39 20.21 4.96
CA ARG A 394 -2.90 18.96 5.58
C ARG A 394 -1.48 19.08 6.10
N TRP A 395 -0.63 19.77 5.35
CA TRP A 395 0.76 20.09 5.64
C TRP A 395 0.95 21.61 5.53
N PRO A 396 0.65 22.37 6.60
CA PRO A 396 0.66 23.83 6.58
C PRO A 396 2.02 24.45 6.25
N ASP A 397 3.12 23.73 6.49
CA ASP A 397 4.47 24.23 6.25
C ASP A 397 5.00 23.86 4.86
N LEU A 398 4.22 23.08 4.09
CA LEU A 398 4.52 22.74 2.69
C LEU A 398 3.73 23.64 1.72
N PRO A 399 4.21 23.83 0.48
CA PRO A 399 3.46 24.52 -0.57
C PRO A 399 2.06 23.95 -0.78
N ALA A 400 1.12 24.83 -1.17
CA ALA A 400 -0.30 24.49 -1.31
C ALA A 400 -0.59 23.43 -2.39
N ASP A 401 0.31 23.29 -3.36
CA ASP A 401 0.23 22.30 -4.44
C ASP A 401 0.90 20.96 -4.07
N ALA A 402 1.37 20.79 -2.84
CA ALA A 402 1.88 19.50 -2.39
C ALA A 402 0.77 18.43 -2.37
N TYR A 403 1.11 17.22 -2.77
CA TYR A 403 0.24 16.04 -2.67
C TYR A 403 1.08 14.80 -2.39
N ALA A 404 0.46 13.75 -1.84
CA ALA A 404 1.20 12.55 -1.45
C ALA A 404 0.40 11.26 -1.59
N ALA A 405 1.10 10.18 -1.92
CA ALA A 405 0.67 8.83 -1.62
C ALA A 405 1.11 8.53 -0.18
N GLN A 406 0.20 8.08 0.69
CA GLN A 406 0.51 7.76 2.07
C GLN A 406 0.14 6.33 2.41
N GLY A 407 1.00 5.67 3.20
CA GLY A 407 0.88 4.28 3.61
C GLY A 407 0.77 4.10 5.12
N ASN A 408 0.19 2.98 5.55
CA ASN A 408 0.23 2.56 6.95
C ASN A 408 1.69 2.48 7.44
N ARG A 409 1.91 2.68 8.75
CA ARG A 409 3.25 2.85 9.33
C ARG A 409 4.02 4.07 8.79
N GLN A 410 3.26 5.09 8.38
CA GLN A 410 3.74 6.41 7.97
C GLN A 410 4.66 6.38 6.74
N GLN A 411 4.35 5.55 5.74
CA GLN A 411 5.00 5.64 4.43
C GLN A 411 4.55 6.93 3.72
N SER A 412 5.43 7.57 2.98
CA SER A 412 5.07 8.74 2.18
C SER A 412 5.86 8.82 0.88
N LEU A 413 5.16 9.08 -0.22
CA LEU A 413 5.70 9.63 -1.46
C LEU A 413 5.05 11.00 -1.65
N THR A 414 5.77 12.08 -1.38
CA THR A 414 5.28 13.46 -1.48
C THR A 414 5.86 14.14 -2.71
N VAL A 415 5.00 14.80 -3.47
CA VAL A 415 5.37 15.58 -4.66
C VAL A 415 5.00 17.04 -4.42
N ILE A 416 5.90 17.95 -4.76
CA ILE A 416 5.75 19.40 -4.56
C ILE A 416 6.08 20.09 -5.88
N PRO A 417 5.08 20.30 -6.76
CA PRO A 417 5.30 20.81 -8.11
C PRO A 417 6.00 22.16 -8.18
N SER A 418 5.56 23.13 -7.38
CA SER A 418 6.12 24.48 -7.30
C SER A 418 7.61 24.52 -6.93
N GLU A 419 8.11 23.44 -6.32
CA GLU A 419 9.50 23.30 -5.93
C GLU A 419 10.27 22.30 -6.80
N ASN A 420 9.65 21.63 -7.77
CA ASN A 420 10.23 20.50 -8.52
C ASN A 420 10.86 19.41 -7.61
N VAL A 421 10.16 19.07 -6.52
CA VAL A 421 10.67 18.15 -5.50
C VAL A 421 9.79 16.91 -5.38
N VAL A 422 10.45 15.75 -5.22
CA VAL A 422 9.82 14.50 -4.76
C VAL A 422 10.55 14.02 -3.52
N ILE A 423 9.82 13.68 -2.46
CA ILE A 423 10.37 13.12 -1.22
C ILE A 423 9.74 11.76 -0.98
N VAL A 424 10.58 10.75 -0.77
CA VAL A 424 10.16 9.40 -0.40
C VAL A 424 10.63 9.10 1.01
N ARG A 425 9.71 8.66 1.86
CA ARG A 425 10.00 8.14 3.20
C ARG A 425 9.35 6.78 3.36
N LEU A 426 10.17 5.77 3.63
CA LEU A 426 9.72 4.41 3.96
C LEU A 426 10.21 4.04 5.35
N GLY A 427 9.37 3.38 6.14
CA GLY A 427 9.68 3.06 7.54
C GLY A 427 8.66 2.15 8.22
N TRP A 428 8.70 2.09 9.55
CA TRP A 428 7.79 1.25 10.35
C TRP A 428 7.19 1.97 11.58
N THR A 429 6.95 3.27 11.48
CA THR A 429 6.49 4.08 12.62
C THR A 429 5.15 3.61 13.18
N SER A 430 5.09 3.27 14.46
CA SER A 430 3.84 2.90 15.16
C SER A 430 2.90 4.09 15.42
N GLY A 431 3.48 5.29 15.61
CA GLY A 431 2.75 6.52 15.88
C GLY A 431 2.71 7.49 14.70
N ARG A 432 2.72 8.79 15.02
CA ARG A 432 2.78 9.88 14.05
C ARG A 432 4.23 10.12 13.63
N TYR A 433 4.47 10.20 12.33
CA TYR A 433 5.70 10.76 11.78
C TYR A 433 5.52 12.28 11.56
N PRO A 434 6.48 13.14 11.95
CA PRO A 434 6.40 14.60 11.73
C PRO A 434 6.72 14.97 10.27
N ALA A 435 5.95 14.43 9.32
CA ALA A 435 6.18 14.61 7.89
C ALA A 435 6.14 16.07 7.45
N ASN A 436 5.19 16.86 7.98
CA ASN A 436 5.06 18.27 7.66
C ASN A 436 6.34 19.04 8.00
N GLU A 437 6.83 18.88 9.23
CA GLU A 437 7.98 19.59 9.76
C GLU A 437 9.29 19.12 9.07
N ARG A 438 9.49 17.80 8.96
CA ARG A 438 10.69 17.23 8.31
C ARG A 438 10.77 17.58 6.83
N PHE A 439 9.65 17.51 6.10
CA PHE A 439 9.67 17.79 4.68
C PHE A 439 9.78 19.29 4.40
N ALA A 440 9.24 20.15 5.27
CA ALA A 440 9.45 21.59 5.18
C ALA A 440 10.92 21.96 5.43
N GLU A 441 11.61 21.28 6.36
CA GLU A 441 13.05 21.46 6.57
C GLU A 441 13.86 21.05 5.33
N ILE A 442 13.54 19.91 4.71
CA ILE A 442 14.16 19.46 3.46
C ILE A 442 13.94 20.48 2.35
N VAL A 443 12.70 20.91 2.11
CA VAL A 443 12.37 21.91 1.08
C VAL A 443 13.08 23.24 1.35
N GLY A 444 13.13 23.68 2.61
CA GLY A 444 13.83 24.89 3.01
C GLY A 444 15.33 24.82 2.75
N ALA A 445 15.95 23.65 2.92
CA ALA A 445 17.37 23.43 2.67
C ALA A 445 17.73 23.25 1.18
N LEU A 446 16.74 23.08 0.29
CA LEU A 446 16.92 23.01 -1.17
C LEU A 446 16.84 24.38 -1.86
N ARG A 447 16.48 25.45 -1.12
CA ARG A 447 16.44 26.84 -1.59
C ARG A 447 17.75 27.55 -1.26
#